data_AF-A0A965D592-F1
#
_entry.id   AF-A0A965D592-F1
#
_cell.length_a   1.000
_cell.length_b   1.000
_cell.length_c   1.000
_cell.angle_alpha   90.00
_cell.angle_beta   90.00
_cell.angle_gamma   90.00
#
_symmetry.space_group_name_H-M   'P 1'
#
loop_
_entity.id
_entity.type
_entity.pdbx_description
1 polymer ?
#
loop_
_entity_poly.entity_id
_entity_poly.type
_entity_poly.pdbx_seq_one_letter_code
_entity_poly.pdbx_strand_id
1 'polypeptide(L)'
;MNLYIYLFLAIGAVFGLFSYPQRHLFSEGLNKVEPPQGAPSLSSRVLWVMVCTFLWPLMVLTGLNSAWILAKRKRQAEIDKP
;
A
#
# COMPACT_ATOMS: atom_id res chain seq x y z
N MET A 1 -21.94 -18.83 -11.80
CA MET A 1 -22.57 -17.76 -10.98
C MET A 1 -21.67 -17.19 -9.88
N ASN A 2 -20.35 -17.45 -9.89
CA ASN A 2 -19.39 -16.96 -8.87
C ASN A 2 -18.28 -16.07 -9.46
N LEU A 3 -18.44 -15.62 -10.71
CA LEU A 3 -17.43 -14.86 -11.45
C LEU A 3 -17.00 -13.58 -10.72
N TYR A 4 -17.95 -12.90 -10.08
CA TYR A 4 -17.70 -11.68 -9.31
C TYR A 4 -16.76 -11.91 -8.12
N ILE A 5 -16.84 -13.08 -7.46
CA ILE A 5 -15.97 -13.43 -6.34
C ILE A 5 -14.55 -13.69 -6.86
N TYR A 6 -14.40 -14.41 -7.97
CA TYR A 6 -13.09 -14.63 -8.57
C TYR A 6 -12.43 -13.33 -9.05
N LEU A 7 -13.21 -12.43 -9.65
CA LEU A 7 -12.73 -11.10 -10.04
C LEU A 7 -12.31 -10.27 -8.82
N PHE A 8 -13.12 -10.28 -7.76
CA PHE A 8 -12.80 -9.58 -6.51
C PHE A 8 -11.47 -10.07 -5.91
N LEU A 9 -11.27 -11.39 -5.85
CA LEU A 9 -10.04 -11.99 -5.34
C LEU A 9 -8.83 -11.72 -6.24
N ALA A 10 -9.01 -11.79 -7.56
CA ALA A 10 -7.94 -11.52 -8.53
C ALA A 10 -7.48 -10.06 -8.45
N ILE A 11 -8.41 -9.11 -8.37
CA ILE A 11 -8.09 -7.68 -8.22
C ILE A 11 -7.36 -7.45 -6.90
N GLY A 12 -7.83 -8.02 -5.79
CA GLY A 12 -7.17 -7.88 -4.50
C GLY A 12 -5.76 -8.48 -4.45
N ALA A 13 -5.52 -9.60 -5.14
CA ALA A 13 -4.20 -10.23 -5.24
C ALA A 13 -3.22 -9.39 -6.07
N VAL A 14 -3.66 -8.88 -7.23
CA VAL A 14 -2.85 -7.98 -8.08
C VAL A 14 -2.55 -6.68 -7.35
N PHE A 15 -3.54 -6.12 -6.63
CA PHE A 15 -3.36 -4.95 -5.79
C PHE A 15 -2.35 -5.19 -4.67
N GLY A 16 -2.39 -6.37 -4.02
CA GLY A 16 -1.41 -6.74 -2.99
C GLY A 16 0.02 -6.83 -3.51
N LEU A 17 0.20 -7.39 -4.71
CA LEU A 17 1.50 -7.43 -5.39
C LEU A 17 2.01 -6.03 -5.71
N PHE A 18 1.15 -5.15 -6.22
CA PHE A 18 1.53 -3.80 -6.62
C PHE A 18 1.75 -2.86 -5.43
N SER A 19 1.03 -3.05 -4.33
CA SER A 19 1.14 -2.23 -3.12
C SER A 19 2.26 -2.66 -2.18
N TYR A 20 2.83 -3.87 -2.35
CA TYR A 20 3.93 -4.38 -1.53
C TYR A 20 5.14 -3.42 -1.41
N PRO A 21 5.63 -2.77 -2.49
CA PRO A 21 6.73 -1.80 -2.40
C PRO A 21 6.36 -0.53 -1.62
N GLN A 22 5.06 -0.22 -1.56
CA GLN A 22 4.51 0.96 -0.89
C GLN A 22 3.90 0.61 0.48
N ARG A 23 4.06 -0.63 0.97
CA ARG A 23 3.55 -1.08 2.27
C ARG A 23 3.96 -0.17 3.43
N HIS A 24 5.14 0.44 3.34
CA HIS A 24 5.63 1.42 4.33
C HIS A 24 4.69 2.63 4.48
N LEU A 25 4.04 3.07 3.40
CA LEU A 25 3.04 4.17 3.44
C LEU A 25 1.78 3.79 4.24
N PHE A 26 1.49 2.49 4.36
CA PHE A 26 0.32 1.97 5.05
C PHE A 26 0.61 1.53 6.48
N SER A 27 1.82 1.03 6.75
CA SER A 27 2.17 0.44 8.05
C SER A 27 2.93 1.39 8.97
N GLU A 28 3.67 2.36 8.44
CA GLU A 28 4.62 3.15 9.26
C GLU A 28 4.42 4.66 9.14
N GLY A 29 3.66 5.14 8.15
CA GLY A 29 3.51 6.57 7.92
C GLY A 29 4.87 7.24 7.61
N LEU A 30 4.91 8.57 7.61
CA LEU A 30 6.05 9.38 7.15
C LEU A 30 7.28 9.33 8.08
N ASN A 31 7.44 8.30 8.91
CA ASN A 31 8.57 8.21 9.82
C ASN A 31 9.76 7.55 9.14
N LYS A 32 10.94 8.08 9.47
CA LYS A 32 12.20 7.92 8.76
C LYS A 32 12.56 6.45 8.54
N VAL A 33 13.17 6.22 7.39
CA VAL A 33 13.82 4.96 7.00
C VAL A 33 14.83 4.58 8.08
N GLU A 34 14.42 3.71 9.00
CA GLU A 34 15.35 2.78 9.62
C GLU A 34 15.53 1.66 8.57
N PRO A 35 16.75 1.36 8.12
CA PRO A 35 16.96 0.32 7.13
C PRO A 35 16.34 -0.98 7.65
N PRO A 36 15.48 -1.67 6.87
CA PRO A 36 14.79 -2.85 7.36
C PRO A 36 15.84 -3.89 7.77
N GLN A 37 15.95 -4.15 9.07
CA GLN A 37 16.90 -5.11 9.65
C GLN A 37 16.53 -6.57 9.35
N GLY A 38 15.64 -6.82 8.40
CA GLY A 38 15.23 -8.16 8.00
C GLY A 38 15.07 -8.25 6.49
N ALA A 39 15.75 -9.21 5.88
CA ALA A 39 15.57 -9.54 4.47
C ALA A 39 14.06 -9.68 4.15
N PRO A 40 13.60 -9.22 2.96
CA PRO A 40 12.20 -9.33 2.57
C PRO A 40 11.81 -10.81 2.52
N SER A 41 11.21 -11.31 3.60
CA SER A 41 10.85 -12.72 3.69
C SER A 41 9.68 -12.99 2.74
N LEU A 42 9.76 -14.07 1.95
CA LEU A 42 8.66 -14.53 1.11
C LEU A 42 7.34 -14.64 1.92
N SER A 43 7.44 -15.01 3.20
CA SER A 43 6.32 -15.03 4.14
C SER A 43 5.63 -13.66 4.29
N SER A 44 6.40 -12.57 4.44
CA SER A 44 5.83 -11.22 4.55
C SER A 44 5.10 -10.75 3.28
N ARG A 45 5.54 -11.20 2.10
CA ARG A 45 4.88 -10.96 0.80
C ARG A 45 3.56 -11.71 0.72
N VAL A 46 3.57 -13.00 1.04
CA VAL A 46 2.38 -13.85 0.98
C VAL A 46 1.31 -13.37 1.97
N LEU A 47 1.70 -13.05 3.22
CA LEU A 47 0.79 -12.47 4.20
C LEU A 47 0.18 -11.15 3.70
N TRP A 48 0.98 -10.28 3.09
CA TRP A 48 0.49 -9.02 2.55
C TRP A 48 -0.53 -9.22 1.43
N VAL A 49 -0.24 -10.11 0.48
CA VAL A 49 -1.17 -10.45 -0.62
C VAL A 49 -2.46 -11.07 -0.08
N MET A 50 -2.39 -11.94 0.93
CA MET A 50 -3.58 -12.51 1.57
C MET A 50 -4.43 -11.43 2.22
N VAL A 51 -3.84 -10.52 3.01
CA VAL A 51 -4.56 -9.40 3.62
C VAL A 51 -5.16 -8.49 2.56
N CYS A 52 -4.40 -8.15 1.52
CA CYS A 52 -4.88 -7.33 0.40
C CYS A 52 -6.04 -7.99 -0.32
N THR A 53 -6.01 -9.30 -0.55
CA THR A 53 -7.09 -10.02 -1.24
C THR A 53 -8.46 -9.83 -0.57
N PHE A 54 -8.50 -9.75 0.77
CA PHE A 54 -9.74 -9.53 1.51
C PHE A 54 -10.05 -8.06 1.80
N LEU A 55 -9.02 -7.25 2.06
CA LEU A 55 -9.16 -5.85 2.49
C LEU A 55 -8.89 -4.81 1.38
N TRP A 56 -8.70 -5.23 0.13
CA TRP A 56 -8.34 -4.29 -0.95
C TRP A 56 -9.25 -3.07 -1.08
N PRO A 57 -10.59 -3.10 -0.89
CA PRO A 57 -11.41 -1.90 -1.03
C PRO A 57 -11.06 -0.87 0.04
N LEU A 58 -10.81 -1.32 1.26
CA LEU A 58 -10.38 -0.48 2.37
C LEU A 58 -8.97 0.07 2.13
N MET A 59 -8.05 -0.77 1.65
CA MET A 59 -6.68 -0.34 1.32
C MET A 59 -6.62 0.63 0.14
N VAL A 60 -7.50 0.51 -0.84
CA VAL A 60 -7.62 1.49 -1.93
C VAL A 60 -8.07 2.83 -1.37
N LEU A 61 -9.08 2.85 -0.50
CA LEU A 61 -9.56 4.08 0.14
C LEU A 61 -8.51 4.73 1.03
N THR A 62 -7.85 3.97 1.89
CA THR A 62 -6.81 4.50 2.79
C THR A 62 -5.54 4.89 2.00
N GLY A 63 -5.20 4.14 0.95
CA GLY A 63 -4.05 4.39 0.09
C GLY A 63 -4.18 5.66 -0.73
N LEU A 64 -5.36 5.90 -1.32
CA LEU A 64 -5.65 7.16 -2.02
C LEU A 64 -5.54 8.35 -1.07
N ASN A 65 -6.06 8.24 0.15
CA ASN A 65 -5.97 9.29 1.14
C ASN A 65 -4.51 9.59 1.54
N SER A 66 -3.72 8.55 1.81
CA SER A 66 -2.29 8.71 2.12
C SER A 66 -1.51 9.32 0.96
N ALA A 67 -1.77 8.88 -0.28
CA ALA A 67 -1.15 9.44 -1.48
C ALA A 67 -1.54 10.91 -1.69
N TRP A 68 -2.81 11.26 -1.45
CA TRP A 68 -3.30 12.62 -1.58
C TRP A 68 -2.69 13.56 -0.54
N ILE A 69 -2.59 13.13 0.73
CA ILE A 69 -1.93 13.87 1.80
C ILE A 69 -0.45 14.08 1.46
N LEU A 70 0.24 13.04 0.97
CA LEU A 70 1.64 13.13 0.56
C LEU A 70 1.83 14.08 -0.62
N ALA A 71 0.98 14.00 -1.64
CA ALA A 71 1.01 14.90 -2.80
C ALA A 71 0.77 16.36 -2.41
N LYS A 72 -0.21 16.60 -1.51
CA LYS A 72 -0.48 17.94 -0.97
C LYS A 72 0.72 18.50 -0.21
N ARG A 73 1.38 17.67 0.61
CA ARG A 73 2.58 18.07 1.36
C ARG A 73 3.81 18.29 0.46
N LYS A 74 4.00 17.47 -0.58
CA LYS A 74 5.07 17.68 -1.58
C LYS A 74 4.91 19.02 -2.29
N ARG A 75 3.68 19.38 -2.69
CA ARG A 75 3.39 20.71 -3.26
C ARG A 75 3.70 21.84 -2.29
N GLN A 76 3.39 21.68 -1.01
CA GLN A 76 3.71 22.69 0.00
C GLN A 76 5.22 22.86 0.22
N ALA A 77 5.98 21.76 0.23
CA ALA A 77 7.44 21.79 0.35
C ALA A 77 8.15 22.38 -0.87
N GLU A 78 7.55 22.27 -2.06
CA GLU A 78 8.06 22.87 -3.29
C GLU A 78 7.77 24.38 -3.34
N ILE A 79 6.64 24.83 -2.77
CA ILE A 79 6.28 26.25 -2.62
C ILE A 79 7.11 26.94 -1.52
N ASP A 80 7.49 26.21 -0.47
CA ASP A 80 8.29 26.72 0.67
C ASP A 80 9.81 26.67 0.42
N LYS A 81 10.24 26.29 -0.79
CA LYS A 81 11.65 26.32 -1.17
C LYS A 81 12.06 27.77 -1.48
N PRO A 82 13.04 28.34 -0.76
CA PRO A 82 13.46 29.75 -0.91
C PRO A 82 14.14 30.04 -2.24
#